data_AF-A0A561B7I0-F1
#
_entry.id   AF-A0A561B7I0-F1
#
_cell.length_a   1.000
_cell.length_b   1.000
_cell.length_c   1.000
_cell.angle_alpha   90.00
_cell.angle_beta   90.00
_cell.angle_gamma   90.00
#
_symmetry.space_group_name_H-M   'P 1'
#
loop_
_entity.id
_entity.type
_entity.pdbx_description
1 polymer ?
#
loop_
_entity_poly.entity_id
_entity_poly.type
_entity_poly.pdbx_seq_one_letter_code
_entity_poly.pdbx_strand_id
1 'polypeptide(L)'
;MSGLTGAGYKCGRDGDYAICTSGPVAVWVLNGTHKRPPVVSLHAAGTAESASAEIGKVLPKALEVAHVNPRGAIVDWFGQQASKTEAQTKQGDWQVDWSVEVDTEEPGAHLSLTDQTCKADCQAE
;
A
#
# COMPACT_ATOMS: atom_id res chain seq x y z
N MET A 1 2.83 -15.82 1.32
CA MET A 1 4.18 -15.20 1.04
C MET A 1 4.75 -15.52 -0.36
N SER A 2 3.95 -16.07 -1.28
CA SER A 2 4.38 -16.52 -2.62
C SER A 2 4.17 -15.48 -3.72
N GLY A 3 3.18 -14.59 -3.60
CA GLY A 3 2.84 -13.61 -4.64
C GLY A 3 3.86 -12.48 -4.82
N LEU A 4 4.22 -11.76 -3.75
CA LEU A 4 5.13 -10.59 -3.84
C LEU A 4 6.57 -11.02 -4.14
N THR A 5 7.02 -12.11 -3.52
CA THR A 5 8.31 -12.74 -3.83
C THR A 5 8.39 -13.16 -5.30
N GLY A 6 7.32 -13.77 -5.84
CA GLY A 6 7.22 -14.13 -7.26
C GLY A 6 7.14 -12.92 -8.19
N ALA A 7 6.70 -11.76 -7.70
CA ALA A 7 6.71 -10.48 -8.40
C ALA A 7 8.06 -9.74 -8.33
N GLY A 8 9.09 -10.35 -7.72
CA GLY A 8 10.44 -9.79 -7.64
C GLY A 8 10.72 -8.91 -6.41
N TYR A 9 9.78 -8.82 -5.46
CA TYR A 9 10.01 -8.09 -4.21
C TYR A 9 10.92 -8.89 -3.29
N LYS A 10 11.79 -8.17 -2.56
CA LYS A 10 12.56 -8.76 -1.46
C LYS A 10 11.71 -8.72 -0.20
N CYS A 11 11.15 -9.87 0.15
CA CYS A 11 10.25 -9.99 1.30
C CYS A 11 10.97 -10.53 2.54
N GLY A 12 10.81 -9.82 3.65
CA GLY A 12 11.06 -10.31 5.00
C GLY A 12 9.75 -10.50 5.77
N ARG A 13 9.85 -10.99 7.00
CA ARG A 13 8.71 -11.10 7.93
C ARG A 13 9.04 -10.31 9.19
N ASP A 14 8.11 -9.46 9.61
CA ASP A 14 8.15 -8.81 10.92
C ASP A 14 6.85 -9.18 11.64
N GLY A 15 6.94 -10.19 12.50
CA GLY A 15 5.78 -10.84 13.12
C GLY A 15 4.75 -11.32 12.09
N ASP A 16 3.62 -10.62 12.07
CA ASP A 16 2.45 -10.92 11.23
C ASP A 16 2.43 -10.18 9.89
N TYR A 17 3.32 -9.20 9.72
CA TYR A 17 3.46 -8.45 8.48
C TYR A 17 4.52 -9.09 7.59
N ALA A 18 4.20 -9.25 6.31
CA ALA A 18 5.21 -9.37 5.28
C ALA A 18 5.67 -7.96 4.89
N ILE A 19 6.96 -7.71 5.04
CA ILE A 19 7.60 -6.47 4.59
C ILE A 19 8.32 -6.78 3.29
N CYS A 20 7.79 -6.29 2.18
CA CYS A 20 8.31 -6.56 0.85
C CYS A 20 8.83 -5.27 0.22
N THR A 21 10.10 -5.23 -0.15
CA THR A 21 10.69 -4.04 -0.78
C THR A 21 10.88 -4.26 -2.28
N SER A 22 10.59 -3.22 -3.07
CA SER A 22 10.90 -3.13 -4.50
C SER A 22 11.46 -1.75 -4.79
N GLY A 23 12.78 -1.66 -4.98
CA GLY A 23 13.46 -0.37 -5.09
C GLY A 23 13.30 0.44 -3.79
N PRO A 24 12.90 1.72 -3.86
CA PRO A 24 12.71 2.58 -2.69
C PRO A 24 11.35 2.36 -1.99
N VAL A 25 10.47 1.52 -2.54
CA VAL A 25 9.13 1.30 -1.96
C VAL A 25 9.15 0.11 -1.03
N ALA A 26 8.69 0.32 0.20
CA ALA A 26 8.32 -0.73 1.14
C ALA A 26 6.82 -0.99 1.05
N VAL A 27 6.44 -2.26 0.88
CA VAL A 27 5.05 -2.73 0.88
C VAL A 27 4.86 -3.61 2.11
N TRP A 28 3.94 -3.21 2.97
CA TRP A 28 3.51 -4.00 4.12
C TRP A 28 2.19 -4.66 3.81
N VAL A 29 2.15 -5.98 3.89
CA VAL A 29 0.92 -6.77 3.77
C VAL A 29 0.76 -7.59 5.03
N LEU A 30 -0.39 -7.44 5.68
CA LEU A 30 -0.76 -8.27 6.81
C LEU A 30 -1.12 -9.68 6.30
N ASN A 31 -0.25 -10.68 6.56
CA ASN A 31 -0.44 -12.05 6.08
C ASN A 31 -1.03 -12.93 7.18
N GLY A 32 -2.07 -13.71 6.86
CA GLY A 32 -2.67 -14.70 7.75
C GLY A 32 -3.93 -14.22 8.47
N THR A 33 -4.28 -14.91 9.54
CA THR A 33 -5.55 -14.76 10.26
C THR A 33 -5.41 -13.73 11.39
N HIS A 34 -5.99 -12.54 11.24
CA HIS A 34 -5.81 -11.42 12.17
C HIS A 34 -7.11 -10.78 12.66
N LYS A 35 -7.08 -10.26 13.90
CA LYS A 35 -8.19 -9.48 14.49
C LYS A 35 -8.32 -8.06 13.90
N ARG A 36 -7.29 -7.56 13.24
CA ARG A 36 -7.29 -6.24 12.58
C ARG A 36 -7.56 -6.46 11.09
N PRO A 37 -8.29 -5.53 10.42
CA PRO A 37 -8.53 -5.64 8.99
C PRO A 37 -7.20 -5.73 8.21
N PRO A 38 -7.14 -6.46 7.09
CA PRO A 38 -5.96 -6.53 6.27
C PRO A 38 -5.64 -5.13 5.76
N VAL A 39 -4.39 -4.75 5.96
CA VAL A 39 -3.85 -3.47 5.52
C VAL A 39 -2.76 -3.73 4.50
N VAL A 40 -2.89 -3.07 3.35
CA VAL A 40 -1.80 -2.94 2.37
C VAL A 40 -1.29 -1.53 2.49
N SER A 41 -0.06 -1.36 2.93
CA SER A 41 0.56 -0.04 3.06
C SER A 41 1.81 0.03 2.19
N LEU A 42 1.93 1.10 1.42
CA LEU A 42 3.08 1.42 0.59
C LEU A 42 3.73 2.68 1.12
N HIS A 43 5.05 2.64 1.29
CA HIS A 43 5.84 3.77 1.73
C HIS A 43 7.05 3.96 0.82
N ALA A 44 7.33 5.20 0.45
CA ALA A 44 8.56 5.59 -0.22
C ALA A 44 9.12 6.86 0.41
N ALA A 45 10.43 6.86 0.69
CA ALA A 45 11.14 8.03 1.18
C ALA A 45 11.57 8.95 0.01
N GLY A 46 11.80 10.22 0.32
CA GLY A 46 12.25 11.23 -0.64
C GLY A 46 11.27 12.39 -0.77
N THR A 47 11.46 13.24 -1.80
CA THR A 47 10.53 14.34 -2.06
C THR A 47 9.14 13.79 -2.38
N ALA A 48 8.09 14.53 -2.05
CA ALA A 48 6.70 14.22 -2.38
C ALA A 48 6.53 13.66 -3.80
N GLU A 49 7.11 14.35 -4.78
CA GLU A 49 7.03 13.99 -6.20
C GLU A 49 7.71 12.65 -6.49
N SER A 50 8.94 12.46 -5.98
CA SER A 50 9.69 11.21 -6.18
C SER A 50 9.03 10.02 -5.49
N ALA A 51 8.61 10.18 -4.23
CA ALA A 51 7.96 9.14 -3.45
C ALA A 51 6.62 8.71 -4.07
N SER A 52 5.81 9.67 -4.53
CA SER A 52 4.54 9.41 -5.22
C SER A 52 4.76 8.64 -6.52
N ALA A 53 5.77 9.03 -7.31
CA ALA A 53 6.09 8.36 -8.57
C ALA A 53 6.55 6.92 -8.35
N GLU A 54 7.36 6.67 -7.32
CA GLU A 54 7.83 5.32 -6.99
C GLU A 54 6.68 4.42 -6.50
N ILE A 55 5.81 4.92 -5.61
CA ILE A 55 4.59 4.20 -5.20
C ILE A 55 3.71 3.89 -6.41
N GLY A 56 3.50 4.85 -7.31
CA GLY A 56 2.69 4.67 -8.52
C GLY A 56 3.19 3.55 -9.45
N LYS A 57 4.51 3.34 -9.54
CA LYS A 57 5.10 2.26 -10.35
C LYS A 57 4.74 0.87 -9.84
N VAL A 58 4.70 0.71 -8.51
CA VAL A 58 4.52 -0.60 -7.87
C VAL A 58 3.05 -0.88 -7.51
N LEU A 59 2.24 0.17 -7.37
CA LEU A 59 0.87 0.09 -6.88
C LEU A 59 0.00 -0.93 -7.63
N PRO A 60 -0.07 -0.95 -8.98
CA PRO A 60 -0.95 -1.91 -9.68
C PRO A 60 -0.59 -3.36 -9.35
N LYS A 61 0.71 -3.67 -9.25
CA LYS A 61 1.18 -5.03 -8.94
C LYS A 61 0.97 -5.38 -7.47
N ALA A 62 1.20 -4.43 -6.56
CA ALA A 62 0.95 -4.62 -5.13
C ALA A 62 -0.53 -4.92 -4.87
N LEU A 63 -1.45 -4.19 -5.50
CA LEU A 63 -2.89 -4.43 -5.38
C LEU A 63 -3.32 -5.76 -6.00
N GLU A 64 -2.77 -6.13 -7.16
CA GLU A 64 -3.03 -7.44 -7.76
C GLU A 64 -2.62 -8.58 -6.84
N VAL A 65 -1.41 -8.51 -6.30
CA VAL A 65 -0.89 -9.56 -5.42
C VAL A 65 -1.63 -9.60 -4.09
N ALA A 66 -2.07 -8.46 -3.55
CA ALA A 66 -2.88 -8.43 -2.35
C ALA A 66 -4.38 -8.67 -2.62
N HIS A 67 -4.75 -9.07 -3.83
CA HIS A 67 -6.13 -9.34 -4.24
C HIS A 67 -7.13 -8.20 -3.97
N VAL A 68 -6.66 -6.95 -3.98
CA VAL A 68 -7.47 -5.75 -3.72
C VAL A 68 -8.37 -5.45 -4.91
N ASN A 69 -9.66 -5.24 -4.66
CA ASN A 69 -10.64 -4.81 -5.66
C ASN A 69 -11.51 -3.65 -5.13
N PRO A 70 -11.79 -2.61 -5.94
CA PRO A 70 -11.52 -2.48 -7.38
C PRO A 70 -10.17 -1.81 -7.69
N ARG A 71 -9.15 -2.61 -8.07
CA ARG A 71 -7.77 -2.13 -8.29
C ARG A 71 -7.63 -0.96 -9.26
N GLY A 72 -8.37 -0.98 -10.38
CA GLY A 72 -8.25 0.05 -11.42
C GLY A 72 -8.68 1.42 -10.92
N ALA A 73 -9.82 1.49 -10.23
CA ALA A 73 -10.33 2.73 -9.67
C ALA A 73 -9.40 3.30 -8.59
N ILE A 74 -8.70 2.45 -7.84
CA ILE A 74 -7.73 2.88 -6.83
C ILE A 74 -6.47 3.46 -7.48
N VAL A 75 -5.95 2.82 -8.53
CA VAL A 75 -4.79 3.33 -9.30
C VAL A 75 -5.13 4.66 -9.97
N ASP A 76 -6.30 4.74 -10.61
CA ASP A 76 -6.76 5.96 -11.26
C ASP A 76 -6.96 7.09 -10.25
N TRP A 77 -7.56 6.79 -9.10
CA TRP A 77 -7.69 7.74 -8.01
C TRP A 77 -6.33 8.20 -7.49
N PHE A 78 -5.38 7.29 -7.26
CA PHE A 78 -4.04 7.64 -6.79
C PHE A 78 -3.34 8.61 -7.74
N GLY A 79 -3.43 8.36 -9.06
CA GLY A 79 -2.85 9.24 -10.08
C GLY A 79 -3.39 10.67 -10.06
N GLN A 80 -4.60 10.88 -9.53
CA GLN A 80 -5.21 12.22 -9.38
C GLN A 80 -4.71 12.99 -8.14
N GLN A 81 -3.92 12.36 -7.26
CA GLN A 81 -3.47 12.98 -6.00
C GLN A 81 -2.08 13.64 -6.09
N ALA A 82 -1.48 13.72 -7.27
CA ALA A 82 -0.11 14.21 -7.49
C ALA A 82 0.19 15.61 -6.91
N SER A 83 -0.83 16.46 -6.71
CA SER A 83 -0.70 17.81 -6.14
C SER A 83 -1.19 17.93 -4.69
N LYS A 84 -1.52 16.80 -4.04
CA LYS A 84 -2.07 16.80 -2.68
C LYS A 84 -1.11 16.17 -1.69
N THR A 85 -1.01 16.79 -0.52
CA THR A 85 -0.29 16.26 0.63
C THR A 85 -1.10 15.22 1.39
N GLU A 86 -2.42 15.25 1.27
CA GLU A 86 -3.31 14.26 1.88
C GLU A 86 -4.57 14.08 1.03
N ALA A 87 -5.06 12.84 0.97
CA ALA A 87 -6.33 12.52 0.35
C ALA A 87 -6.87 11.21 0.91
N GLN A 88 -8.19 11.06 0.90
CA GLN A 88 -8.81 9.78 1.23
C GLN A 88 -9.97 9.50 0.29
N THR A 89 -10.26 8.22 0.08
CA THR A 89 -11.43 7.78 -0.68
C THR A 89 -11.88 6.40 -0.23
N LYS A 90 -13.10 6.05 -0.62
CA LYS A 90 -13.61 4.70 -0.49
C LYS A 90 -13.79 4.11 -1.89
N GLN A 91 -13.17 2.96 -2.13
CA GLN A 91 -13.27 2.22 -3.39
C GLN A 91 -13.75 0.80 -3.10
N GLY A 92 -15.02 0.53 -3.40
CA GLY A 92 -15.67 -0.72 -3.00
C GLY A 92 -15.62 -0.90 -1.48
N ASP A 93 -14.97 -1.98 -1.06
CA ASP A 93 -14.80 -2.37 0.34
C ASP A 93 -13.56 -1.75 1.00
N TRP A 94 -12.74 -1.04 0.24
CA TRP A 94 -11.46 -0.50 0.73
C TRP A 94 -11.57 0.98 1.05
N GLN A 95 -11.14 1.33 2.25
CA GLN A 95 -10.73 2.69 2.58
C GLN A 95 -9.30 2.88 2.07
N VAL A 96 -9.05 3.97 1.33
CA VAL A 96 -7.74 4.30 0.77
C VAL A 96 -7.33 5.67 1.29
N ASP A 97 -6.18 5.72 1.95
CA ASP A 97 -5.64 6.91 2.59
C ASP A 97 -4.25 7.22 2.01
N TRP A 98 -4.09 8.45 1.52
CA TRP A 98 -2.87 9.00 0.97
C TRP A 98 -2.37 10.12 1.87
N SER A 99 -1.09 10.10 2.21
CA SER A 99 -0.42 11.20 2.90
C SER A 99 1.02 11.37 2.42
N VAL A 100 1.50 12.60 2.50
CA VAL A 100 2.87 13.00 2.18
C VAL A 100 3.41 13.78 3.35
N GLU A 101 4.57 13.37 3.83
CA GLU A 101 5.34 14.10 4.82
C GLU A 101 6.36 14.97 4.10
N VAL A 102 6.13 16.29 4.12
CA VAL A 102 6.94 17.28 3.39
C VAL A 102 7.82 18.14 4.30
N ASP A 103 7.53 18.19 5.60
CA ASP A 103 8.17 19.06 6.60
C ASP A 103 8.77 18.27 7.79
N THR A 104 9.29 17.07 7.52
CA THR A 104 9.90 16.19 8.54
C THR A 104 11.38 15.96 8.25
N GLU A 105 12.13 15.46 9.24
CA GLU A 105 13.53 15.03 9.05
C GLU A 105 13.66 13.86 8.06
N GLU A 106 12.56 13.15 7.80
CA GLU A 106 12.46 12.03 6.86
C GLU A 106 11.24 12.23 5.94
N PRO A 107 11.36 13.07 4.89
CA PRO A 107 10.25 13.29 3.98
C PRO A 107 9.93 12.02 3.19
N GLY A 108 8.65 11.81 2.90
CA GLY A 108 8.18 10.61 2.25
C GLY A 108 6.71 10.66 1.92
N ALA A 109 6.21 9.56 1.35
CA ALA A 109 4.81 9.41 1.07
C ALA A 109 4.29 8.02 1.44
N HIS A 110 3.03 7.98 1.85
CA HIS A 110 2.36 6.82 2.37
C HIS A 110 1.01 6.64 1.70
N LEU A 111 0.76 5.42 1.23
CA LEU A 111 -0.55 4.99 0.76
C LEU A 111 -0.97 3.77 1.56
N SER A 112 -2.09 3.87 2.28
CA SER A 112 -2.65 2.77 3.07
C SER A 112 -4.02 2.38 2.53
N LEU A 113 -4.26 1.08 2.45
CA LEU A 113 -5.52 0.50 2.04
C LEU A 113 -6.01 -0.42 3.15
N THR A 114 -7.21 -0.15 3.65
CA THR A 114 -7.83 -0.92 4.73
C THR A 114 -9.15 -1.52 4.26
N ASP A 115 -9.27 -2.85 4.33
CA ASP A 115 -10.54 -3.54 4.06
C ASP A 115 -11.54 -3.25 5.19
N GLN A 116 -12.66 -2.60 4.84
CA GLN A 116 -13.72 -2.21 5.76
C GLN A 116 -14.73 -3.34 6.03
N THR A 117 -14.73 -4.39 5.21
CA THR A 117 -15.63 -5.54 5.38
C THR A 117 -15.05 -6.59 6.30
N CYS A 118 -13.73 -6.60 6.43
CA CYS A 118 -13.04 -7.49 7.33
C CYS A 118 -13.35 -7.17 8.81
N LYS A 119 -14.00 -8.11 9.50
CA LYS A 119 -14.31 -8.00 10.94
C LYS A 119 -13.54 -8.97 11.83
N ALA A 120 -13.02 -10.08 11.28
CA ALA A 120 -12.13 -11.02 11.93
C ALA A 120 -11.52 -11.98 10.89
N ASP A 121 -10.26 -12.36 11.08
CA ASP A 121 -9.62 -13.51 10.42
C ASP A 121 -9.45 -13.41 8.90
N CYS A 122 -9.31 -12.19 8.37
CA CYS A 122 -9.27 -11.97 6.92
C CYS A 122 -7.86 -12.11 6.38
N GLN A 123 -7.75 -12.88 5.31
CA GLN A 123 -6.50 -13.10 4.61
C GLN A 123 -6.36 -12.06 3.49
N ALA A 124 -5.33 -11.22 3.57
CA ALA A 124 -4.69 -10.72 2.37
C ALA A 124 -3.54 -11.71 2.04
N GLU A 125 -3.66 -12.40 0.92
CA GLU A 125 -2.60 -13.23 0.34
C GLU A 125 -2.72 -13.26 -1.17
#